data_AF-W0EHT2-F1
#
_entry.id   AF-W0EHT2-F1
#
_cell.length_a   1.000
_cell.length_b   1.000
_cell.length_c   1.000
_cell.angle_alpha   90.00
_cell.angle_beta   90.00
_cell.angle_gamma   90.00
#
_symmetry.space_group_name_H-M   'P 1'
#
loop_
_entity.id
_entity.type
_entity.pdbx_description
1 polymer ?
#
loop_
_entity_poly.entity_id
_entity_poly.type
_entity_poly.pdbx_seq_one_letter_code
_entity_poly.pdbx_strand_id
1 'polypeptide(L)'
;MVKNQLDFLARWEAERFKASGRSIYATSKLFILYVGGVLLIAFLASSPWLYAYKLDRDILQLDTRISGFSVEKQNVNQLNQLKKQVDEGNQVLLIYNQSKLNPDDVFLKLMPLLPSDTTISSLNIQEDKSFQVSINIVTPIDVLRLWVSLRDSGLFQSIDINTVSLQDKPQTLSLTLKFAEAK
;
A
#
# COMPACT_ATOMS: atom_id res chain seq x y z
N MET A 1 93.29 -65.10 -20.26
CA MET A 1 92.51 -64.04 -20.97
C MET A 1 91.06 -63.86 -20.47
N VAL A 2 90.60 -64.55 -19.41
CA VAL A 2 89.18 -64.54 -18.99
C VAL A 2 88.84 -63.47 -17.93
N LYS A 3 89.82 -63.01 -17.12
CA LYS A 3 89.55 -62.05 -16.01
C LYS A 3 89.09 -60.67 -16.47
N ASN A 4 89.58 -60.16 -17.60
CA ASN A 4 89.25 -58.81 -18.05
C ASN A 4 87.81 -58.67 -18.58
N GLN A 5 87.17 -59.78 -18.99
CA GLN A 5 85.79 -59.76 -19.48
C GLN A 5 84.77 -59.73 -18.34
N LEU A 6 85.08 -60.38 -17.21
CA LEU A 6 84.23 -60.36 -16.02
C LEU A 6 84.23 -58.97 -15.35
N ASP A 7 85.36 -58.28 -15.38
CA ASP A 7 85.50 -56.93 -14.84
C ASP A 7 84.72 -55.88 -15.66
N PHE A 8 84.65 -56.07 -16.98
CA PHE A 8 83.85 -55.23 -17.86
C PHE A 8 82.35 -55.42 -17.62
N LEU A 9 81.88 -56.66 -17.46
CA LEU A 9 80.48 -56.96 -17.18
C LEU A 9 80.03 -56.38 -15.83
N ALA A 10 80.86 -56.53 -14.78
CA ALA A 10 80.57 -55.97 -13.47
C ALA A 10 80.51 -54.42 -13.49
N ARG A 11 81.42 -53.76 -14.22
CA ARG A 11 81.39 -52.30 -14.40
C ARG A 11 80.18 -51.83 -15.19
N TRP A 12 79.84 -52.52 -16.28
CA TRP A 12 78.71 -52.17 -17.13
C TRP A 12 77.38 -52.32 -16.40
N GLU A 13 77.22 -53.37 -15.59
CA GLU A 13 76.03 -53.56 -14.76
C GLU A 13 75.91 -52.50 -13.66
N ALA A 14 77.02 -52.17 -12.99
CA ALA A 14 77.07 -51.09 -12.00
C ALA A 14 76.72 -49.71 -12.60
N GLU A 15 77.18 -49.40 -13.81
CA GLU A 15 76.83 -48.16 -14.51
C GLU A 15 75.36 -48.12 -14.94
N ARG A 16 74.78 -49.25 -15.36
CA ARG A 16 73.36 -49.33 -15.71
C ARG A 16 72.45 -49.01 -14.52
N PHE A 17 72.75 -49.54 -13.33
CA PHE A 17 71.98 -49.24 -12.11
C PHE A 17 72.18 -47.81 -11.61
N LYS A 18 73.37 -47.23 -11.79
CA LYS A 18 73.67 -45.84 -11.43
C LYS A 18 72.99 -44.83 -12.36
N ALA A 19 72.83 -45.18 -13.64
CA ALA A 19 72.15 -44.36 -14.64
C ALA A 19 70.62 -44.49 -14.60
N SER A 20 70.08 -45.68 -14.32
CA SER A 20 68.62 -45.92 -14.28
C SER A 20 67.95 -45.35 -13.02
N GLY A 21 68.68 -45.27 -11.90
CA GLY A 21 68.13 -44.78 -10.64
C GLY A 21 67.95 -43.26 -10.55
N ARG A 22 68.64 -42.45 -11.37
CA ARG A 22 68.56 -40.97 -11.28
C ARG A 22 67.48 -40.33 -12.14
N SER A 23 67.00 -40.98 -13.21
CA SER A 23 66.01 -40.36 -14.11
C SER A 23 64.56 -40.55 -13.66
N ILE A 24 64.23 -41.67 -13.00
CA ILE A 24 62.86 -42.01 -12.56
C ILE A 24 62.37 -41.04 -11.47
N TYR A 25 63.26 -40.55 -10.60
CA TYR A 25 62.92 -39.57 -9.57
C TYR A 25 62.79 -38.14 -10.11
N ALA A 26 63.47 -37.81 -11.21
CA ALA A 26 63.37 -36.48 -11.82
C ALA A 26 62.08 -36.33 -12.65
N THR A 27 61.69 -37.36 -13.40
CA THR A 27 60.46 -37.36 -14.19
C THR A 27 59.21 -37.50 -13.33
N SER A 28 59.25 -38.28 -12.25
CA SER A 28 58.13 -38.39 -11.29
C SER A 28 57.88 -37.08 -10.54
N LYS A 29 58.92 -36.33 -10.15
CA LYS A 29 58.75 -34.99 -9.54
C LYS A 29 58.05 -34.02 -10.49
N LEU A 30 58.40 -34.01 -11.77
CA LEU A 30 57.74 -33.18 -12.77
C LEU A 30 56.28 -33.58 -12.98
N PHE A 31 55.98 -34.88 -12.97
CA PHE A 31 54.61 -35.37 -13.07
C PHE A 31 53.76 -34.95 -11.86
N ILE A 32 54.31 -35.07 -10.64
CA ILE A 32 53.64 -34.62 -9.41
C ILE A 32 53.39 -33.11 -9.44
N LEU A 33 54.37 -32.31 -9.92
CA LEU A 33 54.22 -30.86 -10.06
C LEU A 33 53.15 -30.49 -11.10
N TYR A 34 53.11 -31.21 -12.22
CA TYR A 34 52.10 -31.03 -13.25
C TYR A 34 50.69 -31.38 -12.75
N VAL A 35 50.52 -32.56 -12.14
CA VAL A 35 49.23 -33.00 -11.58
C VAL A 35 48.78 -32.07 -10.45
N GLY A 36 49.69 -31.66 -9.57
CA GLY A 36 49.42 -30.68 -8.52
C GLY A 36 48.99 -29.32 -9.07
N GLY A 37 49.67 -28.84 -10.12
CA GLY A 37 49.31 -27.59 -10.80
C GLY A 37 47.92 -27.63 -11.44
N VAL A 38 47.59 -28.71 -12.14
CA VAL A 38 46.26 -28.90 -12.77
C VAL A 38 45.16 -28.95 -11.70
N LEU A 39 45.38 -29.65 -10.59
CA LEU A 39 44.42 -29.68 -9.47
C LEU A 39 44.20 -28.30 -8.86
N LEU A 40 45.26 -27.51 -8.71
CA LEU A 40 45.19 -26.16 -8.15
C LEU A 40 44.41 -25.22 -9.08
N ILE A 41 44.63 -25.30 -10.40
CA ILE A 41 43.87 -24.54 -11.39
C ILE A 41 42.40 -24.98 -11.39
N ALA A 42 42.11 -26.29 -11.33
CA ALA A 42 40.74 -26.79 -11.25
C ALA A 42 40.02 -26.31 -9.98
N PHE A 43 40.71 -26.26 -8.85
CA PHE A 43 40.19 -25.73 -7.59
C PHE A 43 39.92 -24.21 -7.67
N LEU A 44 40.85 -23.44 -8.22
CA LEU A 44 40.68 -22.00 -8.42
C LEU A 44 39.59 -21.67 -9.45
N ALA A 45 39.45 -22.47 -10.50
CA ALA A 45 38.42 -22.28 -11.52
C ALA A 45 37.01 -22.64 -11.02
N SER A 46 36.90 -23.57 -10.07
CA SER A 46 35.61 -23.98 -9.47
C SER A 46 35.17 -23.11 -8.30
N SER A 47 36.10 -22.41 -7.64
CA SER A 47 35.81 -21.53 -6.49
C SER A 47 34.80 -20.40 -6.78
N PRO A 48 34.85 -19.67 -7.92
CA PRO A 48 33.89 -18.60 -8.23
C PRO A 48 32.45 -19.09 -8.32
N TRP A 49 32.25 -20.31 -8.84
CA TRP A 49 30.92 -20.91 -8.99
C TRP A 49 30.28 -21.27 -7.64
N LEU A 50 31.09 -21.79 -6.70
CA LEU A 50 30.63 -22.06 -5.35
C LEU A 50 30.23 -20.78 -4.62
N TYR A 51 30.97 -19.69 -4.85
CA TYR A 51 30.65 -18.39 -4.27
C TYR A 51 29.34 -17.82 -4.85
N ALA A 52 29.17 -17.86 -6.17
CA ALA A 52 27.95 -17.43 -6.84
C ALA A 52 26.72 -18.23 -6.34
N TYR A 53 26.84 -19.55 -6.22
CA TYR A 53 25.77 -20.41 -5.72
C TYR A 53 25.35 -20.07 -4.29
N LYS A 54 26.32 -19.78 -3.42
CA LYS A 54 26.03 -19.35 -2.05
C LYS A 54 25.34 -17.99 -2.04
N LEU A 55 25.82 -17.05 -2.86
CA LEU A 55 25.25 -15.70 -2.96
C LEU A 55 23.78 -15.76 -3.41
N ASP A 56 23.45 -16.55 -4.43
CA ASP A 56 22.07 -16.71 -4.92
C ASP A 56 21.15 -17.29 -3.84
N ARG A 57 21.64 -18.25 -3.05
CA ARG A 57 20.87 -18.79 -1.92
C ARG A 57 20.62 -17.75 -0.83
N ASP A 58 21.64 -16.98 -0.48
CA ASP A 58 21.52 -15.92 0.53
C ASP A 58 20.56 -14.82 0.05
N ILE A 59 20.60 -14.46 -1.23
CA ILE A 59 19.66 -13.52 -1.87
C ILE A 59 18.23 -14.06 -1.82
N LEU A 60 18.01 -15.32 -2.18
CA LEU A 60 16.68 -15.95 -2.12
C LEU A 60 16.09 -15.97 -0.70
N GLN A 61 16.93 -16.26 0.31
CA GLN A 61 16.49 -16.23 1.71
C GLN A 61 16.13 -14.81 2.16
N LEU A 62 16.90 -13.80 1.74
CA LEU A 62 16.61 -12.40 2.03
C LEU A 62 15.33 -11.93 1.33
N ASP A 63 15.12 -12.28 0.07
CA ASP A 63 13.93 -11.93 -0.69
C ASP A 63 12.66 -12.55 -0.08
N THR A 64 12.76 -13.79 0.39
CA THR A 64 11.66 -14.46 1.13
C THR A 64 11.32 -13.74 2.44
N ARG A 65 12.33 -13.20 3.15
CA ARG A 65 12.09 -12.41 4.37
C ARG A 65 11.48 -11.04 4.04
N ILE A 66 11.97 -10.37 3.01
CA ILE A 66 11.47 -9.06 2.56
C ILE A 66 10.01 -9.15 2.09
N SER A 67 9.67 -10.20 1.34
CA SER A 67 8.29 -10.47 0.92
C SER A 67 7.36 -10.79 2.10
N GLY A 68 7.85 -11.46 3.14
CA GLY A 68 7.09 -11.61 4.40
C GLY A 68 6.71 -10.26 5.03
N PHE A 69 7.64 -9.29 5.05
CA PHE A 69 7.38 -7.94 5.57
C PHE A 69 6.47 -7.10 4.66
N SER A 70 6.38 -7.36 3.36
CA SER A 70 5.49 -6.61 2.46
C SER A 70 4.02 -6.94 2.72
N VAL A 71 3.70 -8.19 3.03
CA VAL A 71 2.35 -8.64 3.43
C VAL A 71 1.95 -8.01 4.75
N GLU A 72 2.87 -7.95 5.73
CA GLU A 72 2.58 -7.32 7.02
C GLU A 72 2.37 -5.81 6.90
N LYS A 73 3.12 -5.12 6.02
CA LYS A 73 2.86 -3.71 5.68
C LYS A 73 1.49 -3.51 5.04
N GLN A 74 1.03 -4.44 4.20
CA GLN A 74 -0.32 -4.36 3.62
C GLN A 74 -1.40 -4.49 4.71
N ASN A 75 -1.26 -5.44 5.63
CA ASN A 75 -2.19 -5.61 6.74
C ASN A 75 -2.24 -4.38 7.66
N VAL A 76 -1.09 -3.78 7.99
CA VAL A 76 -1.03 -2.54 8.79
C VAL A 76 -1.69 -1.36 8.06
N ASN A 77 -1.49 -1.25 6.75
CA ASN A 77 -2.16 -0.21 5.95
C ASN A 77 -3.68 -0.39 5.91
N GLN A 78 -4.17 -1.62 5.77
CA GLN A 78 -5.60 -1.92 5.84
C GLN A 78 -6.19 -1.59 7.20
N LEU A 79 -5.50 -1.94 8.30
CA LEU A 79 -5.91 -1.59 9.65
C LEU A 79 -5.93 -0.08 9.88
N ASN A 80 -4.95 0.65 9.37
CA ASN A 80 -4.91 2.12 9.47
C ASN A 80 -6.04 2.77 8.66
N GLN A 81 -6.36 2.25 7.48
CA GLN A 81 -7.49 2.71 6.69
C GLN A 81 -8.82 2.46 7.41
N LEU A 82 -9.00 1.27 7.98
CA LEU A 82 -10.21 0.93 8.72
C LEU A 82 -10.34 1.77 10.00
N LYS A 83 -9.24 2.00 10.72
CA LYS A 83 -9.20 2.89 11.89
C LYS A 83 -9.59 4.32 11.49
N LYS A 84 -9.09 4.82 10.36
CA LYS A 84 -9.44 6.16 9.86
C LYS A 84 -10.93 6.26 9.54
N GLN A 85 -11.53 5.25 8.91
CA GLN A 85 -12.97 5.22 8.65
C GLN A 85 -13.81 5.17 9.93
N VAL A 86 -13.36 4.43 10.95
CA VAL A 86 -14.01 4.38 12.27
C VAL A 86 -13.90 5.73 12.98
N ASP A 87 -12.73 6.39 12.93
CA ASP A 87 -12.53 7.70 13.53
C ASP A 87 -13.37 8.79 12.81
N GLU A 88 -13.47 8.75 11.48
CA GLU A 88 -14.37 9.60 10.70
C GLU A 88 -15.84 9.36 11.07
N GLY A 89 -16.27 8.10 11.19
CA GLY A 89 -17.61 7.75 11.65
C GLY A 89 -17.91 8.21 13.08
N ASN A 90 -16.94 8.10 13.98
CA ASN A 90 -17.06 8.59 15.35
C ASN A 90 -17.15 10.12 15.40
N GLN A 91 -16.45 10.85 14.54
CA GLN A 91 -16.58 12.30 14.43
C GLN A 91 -17.98 12.70 13.95
N VAL A 92 -18.54 11.98 12.96
CA VAL A 92 -19.92 12.19 12.52
C VAL A 92 -20.91 11.90 13.65
N LEU A 93 -20.71 10.83 14.42
CA LEU A 93 -21.54 10.52 15.59
C LEU A 93 -21.41 11.55 16.71
N LEU A 94 -20.23 12.14 16.90
CA LEU A 94 -20.03 13.23 17.86
C LEU A 94 -20.75 14.50 17.40
N ILE A 95 -20.69 14.84 16.12
CA ILE A 95 -21.47 15.96 15.55
C ILE A 95 -22.97 15.67 15.71
N TYR A 96 -23.42 14.45 15.42
CA TYR A 96 -24.82 14.02 15.60
C TYR A 96 -25.27 14.12 17.06
N ASN A 97 -24.45 13.69 18.01
CA ASN A 97 -24.79 13.74 19.44
C ASN A 97 -24.64 15.14 20.07
N GLN A 98 -23.74 16.00 19.56
CA GLN A 98 -23.54 17.36 20.06
C GLN A 98 -24.53 18.36 19.47
N SER A 99 -24.99 18.13 18.23
CA SER A 99 -26.12 18.87 17.68
C SER A 99 -27.40 18.39 18.35
N LYS A 100 -27.91 19.16 19.32
CA LYS A 100 -29.19 18.92 20.03
C LYS A 100 -30.45 18.88 19.13
N LEU A 101 -30.29 18.77 17.81
CA LEU A 101 -31.33 18.85 16.80
C LEU A 101 -31.28 17.57 15.98
N ASN A 102 -32.19 16.64 16.26
CA ASN A 102 -32.32 15.45 15.44
C ASN A 102 -32.75 15.86 14.03
N PRO A 103 -32.07 15.42 12.96
CA PRO A 103 -32.48 15.70 11.59
C PRO A 103 -33.92 15.25 11.31
N ASP A 104 -34.38 14.18 11.96
CA ASP A 104 -35.76 13.69 11.88
C ASP A 104 -36.77 14.70 12.43
N ASP A 105 -36.45 15.36 13.56
CA ASP A 105 -37.32 16.40 14.15
C ASP A 105 -37.41 17.64 13.24
N VAL A 106 -36.30 17.97 12.55
CA VAL A 106 -36.28 19.06 11.57
C VAL A 106 -37.14 18.70 10.36
N PHE A 107 -36.99 17.49 9.85
CA PHE A 107 -37.75 16.99 8.71
C PHE A 107 -39.26 16.95 9.00
N LEU A 108 -39.65 16.43 10.17
CA LEU A 108 -41.04 16.38 10.61
C LEU A 108 -41.69 17.77 10.73
N LYS A 109 -40.93 18.79 11.12
CA LYS A 109 -41.41 20.17 11.22
C LYS A 109 -41.44 20.90 9.87
N LEU A 110 -40.53 20.55 8.95
CA LEU A 110 -40.43 21.19 7.65
C LEU A 110 -41.43 20.63 6.63
N MET A 111 -41.65 19.31 6.65
CA MET A 111 -42.55 18.61 5.72
C MET A 111 -43.97 19.22 5.61
N PRO A 112 -44.67 19.61 6.70
CA PRO A 112 -46.00 20.22 6.58
C PRO A 112 -46.00 21.64 6.01
N LEU A 113 -44.84 22.31 5.97
CA LEU A 113 -44.71 23.69 5.45
C LEU A 113 -44.39 23.71 3.96
N LEU A 114 -44.08 22.56 3.38
CA LEU A 114 -43.70 22.41 1.99
C LEU A 114 -44.92 22.26 1.06
N PRO A 115 -44.90 22.89 -0.13
CA PRO A 115 -45.90 22.63 -1.16
C PRO A 115 -45.88 21.18 -1.63
N SER A 116 -47.04 20.65 -2.02
CA SER A 116 -47.27 19.22 -2.34
C SER A 116 -46.33 18.63 -3.40
N ASP A 117 -45.83 19.47 -4.32
CA ASP A 117 -44.99 19.06 -5.45
C ASP A 117 -43.51 19.45 -5.27
N THR A 118 -43.05 19.61 -4.03
CA THR A 118 -41.65 19.95 -3.73
C THR A 118 -40.83 18.74 -3.30
N THR A 119 -39.57 18.69 -3.74
CA THR A 119 -38.63 17.63 -3.35
C THR A 119 -37.41 18.22 -2.66
N ILE A 120 -37.06 17.70 -1.49
CA ILE A 120 -35.85 18.09 -0.78
C ILE A 120 -34.67 17.33 -1.40
N SER A 121 -33.70 18.07 -1.94
CA SER A 121 -32.48 17.50 -2.53
C SER A 121 -31.38 17.29 -1.51
N SER A 122 -31.26 18.19 -0.54
CA SER A 122 -30.28 18.08 0.54
C SER A 122 -30.74 18.82 1.78
N LEU A 123 -30.35 18.30 2.94
CA LEU A 123 -30.48 18.94 4.25
C LEU A 123 -29.12 18.83 4.93
N ASN A 124 -28.54 19.98 5.29
CA ASN A 124 -27.28 20.06 6.00
C ASN A 124 -27.50 20.86 7.30
N ILE A 125 -27.06 20.29 8.42
CA ILE A 125 -27.13 20.95 9.73
C ILE A 125 -25.76 21.58 9.99
N GLN A 126 -25.74 22.90 10.18
CA GLN A 126 -24.51 23.63 10.50
C GLN A 126 -24.27 23.66 12.01
N GLU A 127 -23.01 23.88 12.39
CA GLU A 127 -22.56 23.91 13.79
C GLU A 127 -23.26 25.01 14.63
N ASP A 128 -23.74 26.08 13.99
CA ASP A 128 -24.44 27.21 14.62
C ASP A 128 -25.95 26.97 14.86
N LYS A 129 -26.41 25.72 14.67
CA LYS A 129 -27.83 25.32 14.70
C LYS A 129 -28.67 25.92 13.57
N SER A 130 -28.05 26.40 12.49
CA SER A 130 -28.75 26.67 11.24
C SER A 130 -28.84 25.42 10.37
N PHE A 131 -29.83 25.37 9.48
CA PHE A 131 -30.04 24.28 8.55
C PHE A 131 -30.03 24.86 7.15
N GLN A 132 -29.19 24.31 6.29
CA GLN A 132 -29.23 24.60 4.87
C GLN A 132 -30.05 23.52 4.17
N VAL A 133 -31.13 23.92 3.51
CA VAL A 133 -32.02 23.01 2.78
C VAL A 133 -32.04 23.41 1.31
N SER A 134 -31.80 22.43 0.43
CA SER A 134 -31.99 22.60 -1.01
C SER A 134 -33.29 21.94 -1.43
N ILE A 135 -34.19 22.71 -2.04
CA ILE A 135 -35.55 22.27 -2.39
C ILE A 135 -35.78 22.52 -3.87
N ASN A 136 -36.26 21.51 -4.59
CA ASN A 136 -36.71 21.68 -5.97
C ASN A 136 -38.19 22.04 -5.97
N ILE A 137 -38.51 23.13 -6.64
CA ILE A 137 -39.85 23.66 -6.76
C ILE A 137 -40.21 23.72 -8.24
N VAL A 138 -41.39 23.20 -8.58
CA VAL A 138 -41.87 23.08 -9.97
C VAL A 138 -42.38 24.41 -10.50
N THR A 139 -43.09 25.20 -9.66
CA THR A 139 -43.69 26.48 -10.09
C THR A 139 -43.21 27.67 -9.24
N PRO A 140 -43.09 28.89 -9.83
CA PRO A 140 -42.75 30.10 -9.06
C PRO A 140 -43.77 30.45 -7.97
N ILE A 141 -45.04 30.09 -8.15
CA ILE A 141 -46.11 30.34 -7.16
C ILE A 141 -45.88 29.52 -5.89
N ASP A 142 -45.36 28.31 -6.02
CA ASP A 142 -45.04 27.45 -4.88
C ASP A 142 -43.89 27.99 -4.04
N VAL A 143 -42.98 28.79 -4.63
CA VAL A 143 -41.94 29.52 -3.90
C VAL A 143 -42.55 30.55 -2.96
N LEU A 144 -43.53 31.32 -3.45
CA LEU A 144 -44.27 32.31 -2.65
C LEU A 144 -45.04 31.62 -1.53
N ARG A 145 -45.71 30.50 -1.83
CA ARG A 145 -46.43 29.72 -0.83
C ARG A 145 -45.49 29.18 0.24
N LEU A 146 -44.33 28.65 -0.15
CA LEU A 146 -43.30 28.20 0.78
C LEU A 146 -42.82 29.34 1.68
N TRP A 147 -42.51 30.51 1.10
CA TRP A 147 -42.07 31.67 1.86
C TRP A 147 -43.10 32.11 2.91
N VAL A 148 -44.38 32.18 2.51
CA VAL A 148 -45.48 32.53 3.41
C VAL A 148 -45.63 31.45 4.50
N SER A 149 -45.64 30.17 4.15
CA SER A 149 -45.73 29.07 5.11
C SER A 149 -44.58 29.08 6.13
N LEU A 150 -43.35 29.31 5.68
CA LEU A 150 -42.18 29.37 6.56
C LEU A 150 -42.25 30.59 7.50
N ARG A 151 -42.61 31.77 6.96
CA ARG A 151 -42.74 32.99 7.75
C ARG A 151 -43.87 32.89 8.78
N ASP A 152 -45.03 32.39 8.37
CA ASP A 152 -46.23 32.35 9.19
C ASP A 152 -46.21 31.18 10.20
N SER A 153 -45.29 30.21 10.02
CA SER A 153 -45.11 29.09 10.95
C SER A 153 -44.69 29.52 12.36
N GLY A 154 -44.01 30.66 12.50
CA GLY A 154 -43.41 31.09 13.77
C GLY A 154 -42.31 30.16 14.31
N LEU A 155 -41.92 29.14 13.55
CA LEU A 155 -40.92 28.14 13.96
C LEU A 155 -39.48 28.62 13.73
N PHE A 156 -39.29 29.56 12.81
CA PHE A 156 -37.97 30.01 12.38
C PHE A 156 -37.74 31.47 12.78
N GLN A 157 -36.56 31.74 13.35
CA GLN A 157 -36.13 33.09 13.74
C GLN A 157 -35.59 33.88 12.55
N SER A 158 -34.90 33.19 11.64
CA SER A 158 -34.37 33.77 10.41
C SER A 158 -34.53 32.79 9.25
N ILE A 159 -34.96 33.32 8.11
CA ILE A 159 -35.11 32.60 6.85
C ILE A 159 -34.34 33.41 5.82
N ASP A 160 -33.30 32.81 5.24
CA ASP A 160 -32.54 33.41 4.15
C ASP A 160 -32.74 32.59 2.87
N ILE A 161 -33.07 33.26 1.78
CA ILE A 161 -33.23 32.66 0.46
C ILE A 161 -32.25 33.36 -0.48
N ASN A 162 -31.19 32.65 -0.85
CA ASN A 162 -30.09 33.25 -1.60
C ASN A 162 -30.54 33.69 -3.00
N THR A 163 -31.30 32.83 -3.70
CA THR A 163 -31.66 33.07 -5.12
C THR A 163 -33.02 32.48 -5.45
N VAL A 164 -33.91 33.29 -6.01
CA VAL A 164 -35.20 32.86 -6.58
C VAL A 164 -35.24 33.27 -8.04
N SER A 165 -35.49 32.31 -8.94
CA SER A 165 -35.82 32.59 -10.33
C SER A 165 -37.33 32.71 -10.49
N LEU A 166 -37.80 33.66 -11.30
CA LEU A 166 -39.21 33.83 -11.65
C LEU A 166 -39.58 33.16 -12.98
N GLN A 167 -38.68 32.33 -13.52
CA GLN A 167 -38.96 31.59 -14.75
C GLN A 167 -39.95 30.46 -14.46
N ASP A 168 -40.91 30.24 -15.35
CA ASP A 168 -41.83 29.09 -15.31
C ASP A 168 -41.10 27.79 -15.70
N LYS A 169 -40.13 27.40 -14.86
CA LYS A 169 -39.33 26.19 -14.98
C LYS A 169 -39.02 25.65 -13.58
N PRO A 170 -38.84 24.33 -13.44
CA PRO A 170 -38.35 23.74 -12.20
C PRO A 170 -37.03 24.38 -11.78
N GLN A 171 -36.92 24.74 -10.51
CA GLN A 171 -35.74 25.39 -9.95
C GLN A 171 -35.38 24.84 -8.59
N THR A 172 -34.09 24.80 -8.29
CA THR A 172 -33.57 24.44 -6.98
C THR A 172 -33.33 25.71 -6.17
N LEU A 173 -34.02 25.83 -5.04
CA LEU A 173 -33.81 26.89 -4.07
C LEU A 173 -32.89 26.40 -2.96
N SER A 174 -31.92 27.23 -2.56
CA SER A 174 -31.13 27.01 -1.36
C SER A 174 -31.61 27.96 -0.27
N LEU A 175 -32.02 27.38 0.85
CA LEU A 175 -32.61 28.07 1.99
C LEU A 175 -31.71 27.86 3.19
N THR A 176 -31.48 28.92 3.97
CA THR A 176 -30.85 28.81 5.29
C THR A 176 -31.88 29.16 6.35
N LEU A 177 -32.18 28.20 7.22
CA LEU A 177 -33.20 28.29 8.26
C LEU A 177 -32.56 28.23 9.64
N LYS A 178 -33.08 28.98 10.60
CA LYS A 178 -32.68 28.88 12.01
C LYS A 178 -33.91 28.77 12.88
N PHE A 179 -34.01 27.74 13.73
CA PHE A 179 -35.17 27.60 14.63
C PHE A 179 -35.19 28.72 15.65
N ALA A 180 -36.40 29.21 15.94
CA ALA A 180 -36.62 30.02 17.12
C ALA A 180 -36.38 29.15 18.37
N GLU A 181 -35.61 29.67 19.33
CA GLU A 181 -35.49 29.02 20.63
C GLU A 181 -36.88 28.93 21.27
N ALA A 182 -37.26 27.73 21.70
CA ALA A 182 -38.49 27.54 22.45
C ALA A 182 -38.43 28.41 23.71
N LYS A 183 -39.37 29.35 23.84
CA LYS A 183 -39.60 30.08 25.09
C LYS A 183 -40.17 29.17 26.16
#